data_AF-A0A8E0S2P8-F1
#
_entry.id   AF-A0A8E0S2P8-F1
#
_cell.length_a   1.000
_cell.length_b   1.000
_cell.length_c   1.000
_cell.angle_alpha   90.00
_cell.angle_beta   90.00
_cell.angle_gamma   90.00
#
_symmetry.space_group_name_H-M   'P 1'
#
loop_
_entity.id
_entity.type
_entity.pdbx_description
1 polymer ?
#
loop_
_entity_poly.entity_id
_entity_poly.type
_entity_poly.pdbx_seq_one_letter_code
_entity_poly.pdbx_strand_id
1 'polypeptide(L)'
;MLFFHVSSHLIIGCPPDKPELGRATWTFLHTMAAYYPEKPTEQQMQLMADFLRGFGMFYPCVPCADDLRKNMILHPPQLQSRDALTGWLCMQHNLVNKKIHKPLFDCSTALERWRYGWKDGSCNLPGMD
;
A
#
# COMPACT_ATOMS: atom_id res chain seq x y z
N MET A 1 -17.18 4.57 -9.20
CA MET A 1 -16.90 3.34 -9.98
C MET A 1 -15.41 3.06 -9.89
N LEU A 2 -15.01 1.83 -9.54
CA LEU A 2 -13.62 1.41 -9.75
C LEU A 2 -13.42 1.28 -11.26
N PHE A 3 -12.63 2.17 -11.86
CA PHE A 3 -12.37 2.13 -13.29
C PHE A 3 -11.51 0.91 -13.61
N PHE A 4 -12.04 -0.01 -14.41
CA PHE A 4 -11.26 -1.04 -15.09
C PHE A 4 -11.08 -0.58 -16.54
N HIS A 5 -9.93 0.02 -16.85
CA HIS A 5 -9.53 0.15 -18.25
C HIS A 5 -8.78 -1.13 -18.62
N VAL A 6 -9.50 -2.10 -19.19
CA VAL A 6 -8.85 -3.21 -19.91
C VAL A 6 -8.35 -2.60 -21.21
N SER A 7 -7.05 -2.25 -21.27
CA SER A 7 -6.45 -1.66 -22.47
C SER A 7 -6.66 -2.59 -23.66
N SER A 8 -7.25 -2.07 -24.73
CA SER A 8 -7.74 -2.81 -25.89
C SER A 8 -6.64 -3.21 -26.89
N HIS A 9 -5.38 -3.31 -26.47
CA HIS A 9 -4.29 -3.73 -27.35
C HIS A 9 -3.85 -5.15 -26.96
N LEU A 10 -4.04 -6.06 -27.93
CA LEU A 10 -3.91 -7.50 -27.89
C LEU A 10 -2.57 -7.98 -27.30
N ILE A 11 -2.52 -8.11 -25.98
CA ILE A 11 -1.73 -9.13 -25.28
C ILE A 11 -2.79 -9.99 -24.60
N ILE A 12 -2.77 -11.30 -24.83
CA ILE A 12 -3.63 -12.24 -24.11
C ILE A 12 -3.48 -11.91 -22.62
N GLY A 13 -4.55 -11.42 -21.99
CA GLY A 13 -4.55 -10.97 -20.60
C GLY A 13 -4.37 -12.15 -19.66
N CYS A 14 -3.13 -12.60 -19.49
CA CYS A 14 -2.78 -13.64 -18.55
C CYS A 14 -3.15 -13.18 -17.12
N PRO A 15 -3.58 -14.09 -16.23
CA PRO A 15 -3.67 -13.79 -14.81
C PRO A 15 -2.33 -13.24 -14.30
N PRO A 16 -2.34 -12.27 -13.37
CA PRO A 16 -1.12 -11.63 -12.89
C PRO A 16 -0.24 -12.64 -12.17
N ASP A 17 1.07 -12.57 -12.43
CA ASP A 17 2.06 -13.30 -11.64
C ASP A 17 2.24 -12.66 -10.25
N LYS A 18 3.03 -13.32 -9.38
CA LYS A 18 3.27 -12.83 -8.02
C LYS A 18 3.89 -11.41 -8.00
N PRO A 19 4.92 -11.09 -8.80
CA PRO A 19 5.43 -9.72 -8.92
C PRO A 19 4.40 -8.69 -9.38
N GLU A 20 3.60 -9.00 -10.40
CA GLU A 20 2.58 -8.10 -10.93
C GLU A 20 1.49 -7.82 -9.91
N LEU A 21 0.94 -8.87 -9.30
CA LEU A 21 -0.01 -8.74 -8.21
C LEU A 21 0.58 -7.93 -7.05
N GLY A 22 1.84 -8.19 -6.68
CA GLY A 22 2.55 -7.45 -5.64
C GLY A 22 2.64 -5.95 -5.94
N ARG A 23 3.06 -5.56 -7.15
CA ARG A 23 3.14 -4.15 -7.58
C ARG A 23 1.79 -3.46 -7.53
N ALA A 24 0.75 -4.09 -8.06
CA ALA A 24 -0.61 -3.56 -8.05
C ALA A 24 -1.12 -3.38 -6.62
N THR A 25 -0.87 -4.37 -5.76
CA THR A 25 -1.31 -4.35 -4.37
C THR A 25 -0.62 -3.28 -3.55
N TRP A 26 0.71 -3.14 -3.67
CA TRP A 26 1.44 -2.06 -2.99
C TRP A 26 0.99 -0.70 -3.47
N THR A 27 0.74 -0.53 -4.76
CA THR A 27 0.18 0.71 -5.31
C THR A 27 -1.15 1.04 -4.65
N PHE A 28 -2.07 0.09 -4.60
CA PHE A 28 -3.37 0.28 -3.95
C PHE A 28 -3.23 0.62 -2.46
N LEU A 29 -2.47 -0.17 -1.69
CA LEU A 29 -2.36 0.01 -0.24
C LEU A 29 -1.67 1.34 0.11
N HIS A 30 -0.60 1.69 -0.58
CA HIS A 30 0.13 2.94 -0.31
C HIS A 30 -0.71 4.17 -0.65
N THR A 31 -1.42 4.16 -1.79
CA THR A 31 -2.35 5.24 -2.12
C THR A 31 -3.48 5.31 -1.10
N MET A 32 -4.08 4.19 -0.70
CA MET A 32 -5.12 4.16 0.34
C MET A 32 -4.61 4.75 1.66
N ALA A 33 -3.40 4.40 2.11
CA ALA A 33 -2.78 4.95 3.31
C ALA A 33 -2.50 6.46 3.16
N ALA A 34 -2.00 6.90 2.01
CA ALA A 34 -1.70 8.31 1.76
C ALA A 34 -2.96 9.19 1.69
N TYR A 35 -4.14 8.62 1.42
CA TYR A 35 -5.43 9.31 1.46
C TYR A 35 -6.22 9.08 2.75
N TYR A 36 -5.69 8.32 3.70
CA TYR A 36 -6.29 8.16 5.01
C TYR A 36 -6.42 9.52 5.73
N PRO A 37 -7.43 9.73 6.60
CA PRO A 37 -7.63 11.01 7.27
C PRO A 37 -6.44 11.37 8.18
N GLU A 38 -6.13 12.67 8.26
CA GLU A 38 -5.14 13.18 9.23
C GLU A 38 -5.60 12.94 10.67
N LYS A 39 -6.91 13.07 10.91
CA LYS A 39 -7.58 12.86 12.20
C LYS A 39 -8.73 11.87 12.00
N PRO A 40 -8.47 10.56 11.96
CA PRO A 40 -9.50 9.56 11.76
C PRO A 40 -10.42 9.45 12.97
N THR A 41 -11.68 9.11 12.74
CA THR A 41 -12.62 8.74 13.80
C THR A 41 -12.32 7.32 14.31
N GLU A 42 -12.80 6.99 15.51
CA GLU A 42 -12.70 5.61 16.05
C GLU A 42 -13.25 4.57 15.07
N GLN A 43 -14.38 4.88 14.42
CA GLN A 43 -14.97 4.01 13.39
C GLN A 43 -14.03 3.84 12.18
N GLN A 44 -13.39 4.90 11.70
CA GLN A 44 -12.44 4.81 10.58
C GLN A 44 -11.18 4.01 10.95
N MET A 45 -10.70 4.13 12.18
CA MET A 45 -9.61 3.30 12.69
C MET A 45 -10.01 1.82 12.75
N GLN A 46 -11.19 1.51 13.30
CA GLN A 46 -11.70 0.15 13.37
C GLN A 46 -11.87 -0.47 11.97
N LEU A 47 -12.47 0.26 11.04
CA LEU A 47 -12.66 -0.20 9.66
C LEU A 47 -11.32 -0.46 8.94
N MET A 48 -10.31 0.38 9.17
CA MET A 48 -8.97 0.15 8.61
C MET A 48 -8.29 -1.09 9.23
N ALA A 49 -8.45 -1.30 10.55
CA ALA A 49 -7.95 -2.49 11.22
C ALA A 49 -8.60 -3.77 10.69
N ASP A 50 -9.93 -3.74 10.48
CA ASP A 50 -10.69 -4.84 9.91
C ASP A 50 -10.31 -5.09 8.45
N PHE A 51 -10.12 -4.03 7.66
CA PHE A 51 -9.63 -4.11 6.28
C PHE A 51 -8.27 -4.82 6.22
N LEU A 52 -7.29 -4.40 7.03
CA LEU A 52 -5.95 -5.01 7.03
C LEU A 52 -5.99 -6.47 7.48
N ARG A 53 -6.82 -6.81 8.48
CA ARG A 53 -7.04 -8.21 8.90
C ARG A 53 -7.63 -9.03 7.75
N GLY A 54 -8.69 -8.55 7.12
CA GLY A 54 -9.32 -9.22 5.98
C GLY A 54 -8.34 -9.37 4.81
N PHE A 55 -7.60 -8.32 4.49
CA PHE A 55 -6.57 -8.35 3.45
C PHE A 55 -5.52 -9.43 3.74
N GLY A 56 -5.01 -9.52 4.98
CA GLY A 56 -4.08 -10.57 5.38
C GLY A 56 -4.65 -12.00 5.31
N MET A 57 -5.98 -12.17 5.36
CA MET A 57 -6.65 -13.46 5.20
C MET A 57 -6.87 -13.83 3.72
N PHE A 58 -7.17 -12.85 2.86
CA PHE A 58 -7.58 -13.09 1.48
C PHE A 58 -6.47 -12.84 0.43
N TYR A 59 -5.30 -12.33 0.83
CA TYR A 59 -4.21 -12.14 -0.11
C TYR A 59 -3.74 -13.48 -0.71
N PRO A 60 -3.82 -13.70 -2.03
CA PRO A 60 -3.80 -15.05 -2.62
C PRO A 60 -2.39 -15.67 -2.68
N CYS A 61 -1.33 -14.90 -2.45
CA CYS A 61 -0.01 -15.47 -2.21
C CYS A 61 0.09 -15.95 -0.75
N VAL A 62 -0.21 -17.23 -0.49
CA VAL A 62 -0.19 -17.84 0.85
C VAL A 62 1.06 -17.48 1.67
N PRO A 63 2.30 -17.72 1.20
CA PRO A 63 3.48 -17.37 2.00
C PRO A 63 3.62 -15.85 2.24
N CYS A 64 3.18 -15.02 1.29
CA CYS A 64 3.18 -13.57 1.47
C CYS A 64 2.16 -13.12 2.53
N ALA A 65 0.98 -13.74 2.52
CA ALA A 65 -0.10 -13.46 3.46
C ALA A 65 0.29 -13.90 4.89
N ASP A 66 0.91 -15.08 5.02
CA ASP A 66 1.44 -15.60 6.29
C ASP A 66 2.47 -14.64 6.90
N ASP A 67 3.43 -14.16 6.07
CA ASP A 67 4.42 -13.17 6.51
C ASP A 67 3.75 -11.87 6.97
N LEU A 68 2.78 -11.37 6.21
CA LEU A 68 2.06 -10.14 6.57
C LEU A 68 1.34 -10.30 7.91
N ARG A 69 0.60 -11.40 8.11
CA ARG A 69 -0.12 -11.64 9.37
C ARG A 69 0.85 -11.73 10.55
N LYS A 70 2.00 -12.39 10.40
CA LYS A 70 3.05 -12.43 11.43
C LYS A 70 3.61 -11.03 11.72
N ASN A 71 3.92 -10.26 10.69
CA ASN A 71 4.45 -8.91 10.87
C ASN A 71 3.42 -7.96 11.48
N MET A 72 2.12 -8.13 11.21
CA MET A 72 1.05 -7.36 11.86
C MET A 72 0.91 -7.67 13.35
N ILE A 73 1.30 -8.87 13.80
CA ILE A 73 1.33 -9.21 15.24
C ILE A 73 2.56 -8.57 15.89
N LEU A 74 3.74 -8.68 15.27
CA LEU A 74 5.00 -8.14 15.80
C LEU A 74 5.06 -6.61 15.74
N HIS A 75 4.44 -6.03 14.72
CA HIS A 75 4.39 -4.60 14.46
C HIS A 75 2.95 -4.19 14.12
N PRO A 76 2.10 -3.99 15.13
CA PRO A 76 0.69 -3.66 14.92
C PRO A 76 0.46 -2.41 14.06
N PRO A 77 -0.58 -2.38 13.21
CA PRO A 77 -0.94 -1.20 12.41
C PRO A 77 -1.08 0.05 13.27
N GLN A 78 -0.49 1.15 12.79
CA GLN A 78 -0.61 2.47 13.40
C GLN A 78 -1.68 3.25 12.64
N LEU A 79 -2.83 3.48 13.29
CA LEU A 79 -4.06 3.97 12.63
C LEU A 79 -4.50 5.36 13.12
N GLN A 80 -3.72 6.00 13.99
CA GLN A 80 -4.06 7.26 14.65
C GLN A 80 -4.02 8.48 13.72
N SER A 81 -3.39 8.37 12.56
CA SER A 81 -3.32 9.42 11.55
C SER A 81 -2.86 8.87 10.21
N ARG A 82 -3.04 9.65 9.14
CA ARG A 82 -2.45 9.40 7.82
C ARG A 82 -0.97 9.06 7.90
N ASP A 83 -0.18 9.93 8.53
CA ASP A 83 1.27 9.79 8.58
C ASP A 83 1.70 8.52 9.33
N ALA A 84 0.96 8.17 10.39
CA ALA A 84 1.19 6.94 11.14
C ALA A 84 0.93 5.69 10.28
N LEU A 85 -0.19 5.66 9.55
CA LEU A 85 -0.53 4.53 8.67
C LEU A 85 0.42 4.43 7.47
N THR A 86 0.73 5.55 6.82
CA THR A 86 1.70 5.60 5.71
C THR A 86 3.08 5.14 6.16
N GLY A 87 3.56 5.61 7.32
CA GLY A 87 4.84 5.20 7.89
C GLY A 87 4.87 3.71 8.23
N TRP A 88 3.83 3.21 8.88
CA TRP A 88 3.69 1.78 9.19
C TRP A 88 3.71 0.93 7.91
N LEU A 89 2.92 1.29 6.89
CA LEU A 89 2.85 0.53 5.65
C LEU A 89 4.17 0.56 4.88
N CYS A 90 4.89 1.68 4.89
CA CYS A 90 6.23 1.76 4.31
C CYS A 90 7.22 0.83 5.02
N MET A 91 7.22 0.81 6.36
CA MET A 91 8.03 -0.11 7.14
C MET A 91 7.68 -1.57 6.79
N GLN A 92 6.40 -1.93 6.69
CA GLN A 92 5.98 -3.27 6.27
C GLN A 92 6.50 -3.65 4.87
N HIS A 93 6.43 -2.72 3.91
CA HIS A 93 6.99 -2.92 2.58
C HIS A 93 8.52 -3.12 2.64
N ASN A 94 9.22 -2.38 3.50
CA ASN A 94 10.66 -2.54 3.71
C ASN A 94 11.05 -3.87 4.38
N LEU A 95 10.22 -4.43 5.27
CA LEU A 95 10.42 -5.79 5.78
C LEU A 95 10.39 -6.82 4.64
N VAL A 96 9.45 -6.67 3.70
CA VAL A 96 9.40 -7.50 2.50
C VAL A 96 10.61 -7.27 1.61
N ASN A 97 10.97 -6.02 1.31
CA ASN A 97 12.15 -5.68 0.50
C ASN A 97 13.42 -6.32 1.07
N LYS A 98 13.65 -6.18 2.38
CA LYS A 98 14.78 -6.81 3.08
C LYS A 98 14.76 -8.33 2.92
N LYS A 99 13.60 -8.97 3.11
CA LYS A 99 13.44 -10.43 2.96
C LYS A 99 13.79 -10.93 1.56
N ILE A 100 13.49 -10.14 0.52
CA ILE A 100 13.75 -10.50 -0.88
C ILE A 100 14.96 -9.78 -1.48
N HIS A 101 15.86 -9.28 -0.63
CA HIS A 101 17.12 -8.62 -1.01
C HIS A 101 16.97 -7.43 -1.98
N LYS A 102 15.90 -6.65 -1.82
CA LYS A 102 15.71 -5.36 -2.48
C LYS A 102 16.21 -4.21 -1.59
N PRO A 103 16.64 -3.08 -2.19
CA PRO A 103 16.94 -1.87 -1.43
C PRO A 103 15.77 -1.43 -0.57
N LEU A 104 16.09 -0.79 0.55
CA LEU A 104 15.09 -0.14 1.39
C LEU A 104 14.63 1.16 0.74
N PHE A 105 13.34 1.46 0.87
CA PHE A 105 12.77 2.74 0.48
C PHE A 105 12.84 3.73 1.64
N ASP A 106 13.16 5.00 1.38
CA ASP A 106 13.12 6.05 2.40
C ASP A 106 11.68 6.45 2.73
N CYS A 107 11.19 5.97 3.87
CA CYS A 107 9.83 6.23 4.31
C CYS A 107 9.51 7.71 4.56
N SER A 108 10.51 8.57 4.73
CA SER A 108 10.28 10.03 4.86
C SER A 108 9.66 10.64 3.60
N THR A 109 9.85 10.00 2.45
CA THR A 109 9.35 10.43 1.13
C THR A 109 8.08 9.70 0.68
N ALA A 110 7.48 8.88 1.54
CA ALA A 110 6.33 8.05 1.15
C ALA A 110 5.12 8.88 0.65
N LEU A 111 4.82 10.01 1.29
CA LEU A 111 3.72 10.88 0.84
C LEU A 111 4.05 11.63 -0.46
N GLU A 112 5.31 11.94 -0.73
CA GLU A 112 5.74 12.47 -2.04
C GLU A 112 5.47 11.42 -3.12
N ARG A 113 5.92 10.18 -2.89
CA ARG A 113 5.76 9.07 -3.84
C ARG A 113 4.30 8.71 -4.13
N TRP A 114 3.43 8.74 -3.12
CA TRP A 114 2.09 8.13 -3.21
C TRP A 114 0.92 9.13 -3.19
N ARG A 115 1.18 10.43 -3.01
CA ARG A 115 0.13 11.46 -3.02
C ARG A 115 0.56 12.77 -3.66
N TYR A 116 1.61 13.41 -3.14
CA TYR A 116 1.90 14.82 -3.46
C TYR A 116 2.74 15.01 -4.73
N GLY A 117 3.42 13.98 -5.21
CA GLY A 117 4.49 14.14 -6.18
C GLY A 117 5.80 14.58 -5.51
N TRP A 118 6.90 14.49 -6.27
CA TRP A 118 8.23 14.84 -5.78
C TRP A 118 8.41 16.35 -5.66
N LYS A 119 9.08 16.80 -4.60
CA LYS A 119 9.35 18.24 -4.35
C LYS A 119 10.14 18.94 -5.45
N ASP A 120 10.88 18.20 -6.28
CA ASP A 120 11.64 18.76 -7.40
C ASP A 120 10.76 19.11 -8.62
N GLY A 121 9.45 18.85 -8.56
CA GLY A 121 8.51 19.15 -9.63
C GLY A 121 8.58 18.17 -10.81
N SER A 122 9.37 17.09 -10.71
CA SER A 122 9.46 16.05 -11.75
C SER A 122 8.14 15.31 -11.99
N CYS A 123 7.20 15.41 -11.03
CA CYS A 123 5.86 14.84 -11.10
C CYS A 123 4.82 15.87 -10.66
N ASN A 124 4.51 16.83 -11.54
CA ASN A 124 3.38 17.74 -11.34
C ASN A 124 2.08 17.00 -11.61
N LEU A 125 1.25 16.85 -10.57
CA LEU A 125 -0.05 16.18 -10.66
C LEU A 125 -1.14 17.26 -10.71
N PRO A 126 -1.78 17.52 -11.87
CA PRO A 126 -2.83 18.53 -11.96
C PRO A 126 -4.08 18.09 -11.20
N GLY A 127 -4.62 18.96 -10.33
CA GLY A 127 -5.94 18.80 -9.71
C GLY A 127 -6.03 17.82 -8.54
N MET A 128 -5.08 17.87 -7.59
CA MET A 128 -5.10 17.06 -6.36
C MET A 128 -5.25 17.87 -5.07
N ASP A 129 -5.90 19.03 -5.19
CA ASP A 129 -6.49 19.84 -4.13
C ASP A 129 -7.81 19.22 -3.60
#